data_AF-A0A316FWN8-F1
#
_entry.id   AF-A0A316FWN8-F1
#
_cell.length_a   1.000
_cell.length_b   1.000
_cell.length_c   1.000
_cell.angle_alpha   90.00
_cell.angle_beta   90.00
_cell.angle_gamma   90.00
#
_symmetry.space_group_name_H-M   'P 1'
#
loop_
_entity.id
_entity.type
_entity.pdbx_description
1 polymer ?
#
loop_
_entity_poly.entity_id
_entity_poly.type
_entity_poly.pdbx_seq_one_letter_code
_entity_poly.pdbx_strand_id
1 'polypeptide(L)'
;NHTYSRTGTLWEGRYKSTLVDSEDYLLTVHRYIELNPVRAGMVEHASEYSWSSYQGNAMGKEIELITPHDAYTALGKTKEERLKNYRTLFRGRMAEKTLKEIRDATHKGWVLGSERFIQQIEQTTGRTAKPRPRGGDRKSEQYWKRQYDQKL
;
A
#
# COMPACT_ATOMS: atom_id res chain seq x y z
N ASN A 1 -22.39 13.12 -18.33
CA ASN A 1 -22.56 13.57 -16.93
C ASN A 1 -23.97 14.15 -16.62
N HIS A 2 -24.99 13.84 -17.44
CA HIS A 2 -26.34 14.44 -17.31
C HIS A 2 -27.28 13.67 -16.36
N THR A 3 -27.00 12.41 -16.05
CA THR A 3 -27.86 11.56 -15.21
C THR A 3 -27.82 11.93 -13.72
N TYR A 4 -26.77 12.63 -13.25
CA TYR A 4 -26.55 12.95 -11.84
C TYR A 4 -26.27 14.44 -11.58
N SER A 5 -26.59 15.33 -12.52
CA SER A 5 -26.33 16.78 -12.43
C SER A 5 -24.90 17.14 -11.99
N ARG A 6 -23.90 16.39 -12.47
CA ARG A 6 -22.48 16.64 -12.19
C ARG A 6 -21.85 17.42 -13.33
N THR A 7 -21.04 18.42 -13.01
CA THR A 7 -20.20 19.14 -13.99
C THR A 7 -18.78 18.57 -13.97
N GLY A 8 -18.16 18.34 -15.14
CA GLY A 8 -16.80 17.81 -15.28
C GLY A 8 -16.71 16.42 -15.93
N THR A 9 -15.57 15.75 -15.83
CA THR A 9 -15.37 14.34 -16.23
C THR A 9 -15.77 13.38 -15.11
N LEU A 10 -16.14 12.14 -15.44
CA LEU A 10 -16.44 11.10 -14.43
C LEU A 10 -15.21 10.82 -13.53
N TRP A 11 -14.03 10.90 -14.12
CA TRP A 11 -12.75 10.66 -13.46
C TRP A 11 -12.10 11.99 -13.07
N GLU A 12 -11.62 12.07 -11.85
CA GLU A 12 -10.84 13.19 -11.35
C GLU A 12 -9.34 12.90 -11.54
N GLY A 13 -8.78 13.35 -12.66
CA GLY A 13 -7.35 13.24 -12.95
C GLY A 13 -6.86 11.86 -13.43
N ARG A 14 -5.54 11.66 -13.40
CA ARG A 14 -4.90 10.39 -13.82
C ARG A 14 -4.89 9.38 -12.68
N TYR A 15 -5.11 8.11 -13.01
CA TYR A 15 -4.95 7.01 -12.07
C TYR A 15 -3.52 6.94 -11.50
N LYS A 16 -3.39 6.38 -10.31
CA LYS A 16 -2.11 6.12 -9.64
C LYS A 16 -1.82 4.62 -9.70
N SER A 17 -0.55 4.28 -9.89
CA SER A 17 -0.08 2.89 -9.93
C SER A 17 1.25 2.79 -9.21
N THR A 18 1.37 1.80 -8.34
CA THR A 18 2.53 1.54 -7.49
C THR A 18 2.75 0.04 -7.43
N LEU A 19 3.99 -0.41 -7.58
CA LEU A 19 4.35 -1.81 -7.35
C LEU A 19 4.38 -2.08 -5.85
N VAL A 20 3.82 -3.22 -5.47
CA VAL A 20 3.74 -3.68 -4.09
C VAL A 20 4.50 -4.99 -3.95
N ASP A 21 5.35 -5.06 -2.95
CA ASP A 21 6.00 -6.30 -2.51
C ASP A 21 4.93 -7.25 -1.94
N SER A 22 4.67 -8.35 -2.65
CA SER A 22 3.59 -9.25 -2.30
C SER A 22 3.85 -10.05 -1.02
N GLU A 23 5.13 -10.28 -0.69
CA GLU A 23 5.53 -11.08 0.47
C GLU A 23 5.31 -10.28 1.76
N ASP A 24 5.74 -9.02 1.77
CA ASP A 24 5.76 -8.22 2.99
C ASP A 24 4.58 -7.23 3.11
N TYR A 25 4.06 -6.73 1.99
CA TYR A 25 3.15 -5.57 2.00
C TYR A 25 1.72 -5.84 1.50
N LEU A 26 1.46 -6.94 0.80
CA LEU A 26 0.14 -7.16 0.18
C LEU A 26 -1.02 -7.10 1.19
N LEU A 27 -0.94 -7.89 2.27
CA LEU A 27 -2.01 -7.94 3.28
C LEU A 27 -2.13 -6.61 4.05
N THR A 28 -1.02 -5.88 4.19
CA THR A 28 -1.03 -4.52 4.75
C THR A 28 -1.78 -3.55 3.83
N VAL A 29 -1.61 -3.67 2.51
CA VAL A 29 -2.36 -2.88 1.52
C VAL A 29 -3.83 -3.29 1.46
N HIS A 30 -4.15 -4.58 1.54
CA HIS A 30 -5.54 -5.04 1.69
C HIS A 30 -6.22 -4.38 2.89
N ARG A 31 -5.58 -4.45 4.07
CA ARG A 31 -6.08 -3.80 5.29
C ARG A 31 -6.24 -2.29 5.09
N TYR A 32 -5.27 -1.64 4.43
CA TYR A 32 -5.39 -0.21 4.11
C TYR A 32 -6.65 0.04 3.29
N ILE A 33 -6.85 -0.64 2.17
CA ILE A 33 -7.97 -0.42 1.25
C ILE A 33 -9.31 -0.67 1.96
N GLU A 34 -9.43 -1.80 2.68
CA GLU A 34 -10.68 -2.19 3.34
C GLU A 34 -11.04 -1.30 4.54
N LEU A 35 -10.06 -0.59 5.12
CA LEU A 35 -10.28 0.46 6.12
C LEU A 35 -10.50 1.86 5.52
N ASN A 36 -10.49 2.05 4.19
CA ASN A 36 -10.81 3.36 3.58
C ASN A 36 -12.21 3.87 3.99
N PRO A 37 -13.30 3.07 3.93
CA PRO A 37 -14.63 3.52 4.31
C PRO A 37 -14.72 3.96 5.78
N VAL A 38 -14.02 3.24 6.66
CA VAL A 38 -13.91 3.59 8.08
C VAL A 38 -13.16 4.92 8.25
N ARG A 39 -12.02 5.09 7.58
CA ARG A 39 -11.25 6.35 7.63
C ARG A 39 -11.98 7.54 7.01
N ALA A 40 -12.87 7.29 6.05
CA ALA A 40 -13.73 8.31 5.46
C ALA A 40 -14.97 8.63 6.31
N GLY A 41 -15.16 7.95 7.45
CA GLY A 41 -16.32 8.15 8.34
C GLY A 41 -17.63 7.63 7.75
N MET A 42 -17.58 6.70 6.80
CA MET A 42 -18.77 6.14 6.15
C MET A 42 -19.41 5.00 6.97
N VAL A 43 -18.58 4.26 7.72
CA VAL A 43 -18.97 3.11 8.55
C VAL A 43 -18.05 3.02 9.77
N GLU A 44 -18.47 2.36 10.84
CA GLU A 44 -17.63 2.19 12.04
C GLU A 44 -16.64 1.02 11.90
N HIS A 45 -17.05 -0.04 11.20
CA HIS A 45 -16.25 -1.23 10.96
C HIS A 45 -16.25 -1.66 9.49
N ALA A 46 -15.14 -2.27 9.04
CA ALA A 46 -14.96 -2.68 7.64
C ALA A 46 -16.03 -3.68 7.15
N SER A 47 -16.61 -4.48 8.06
CA SER A 47 -17.70 -5.42 7.73
C SER A 47 -19.00 -4.75 7.32
N GLU A 48 -19.22 -3.49 7.68
CA GLU A 48 -20.45 -2.76 7.36
C GLU A 48 -20.41 -2.20 5.93
N TYR A 49 -19.23 -2.10 5.33
CA TYR A 49 -19.09 -1.66 3.95
C TYR A 49 -19.17 -2.86 2.98
N SER A 50 -20.34 -3.04 2.37
CA SER A 50 -20.63 -4.17 1.48
C SER A 50 -19.80 -4.21 0.20
N TRP A 51 -19.29 -3.05 -0.25
CA TRP A 51 -18.59 -2.88 -1.52
C TRP A 51 -17.07 -3.03 -1.37
N SER A 52 -16.63 -4.04 -0.63
CA SER A 52 -15.21 -4.37 -0.46
C SER A 52 -14.97 -5.87 -0.41
N SER A 53 -13.73 -6.29 -0.71
CA SER A 53 -13.28 -7.67 -0.57
C SER A 53 -13.29 -8.18 0.87
N TYR A 54 -13.47 -7.31 1.88
CA TYR A 54 -13.63 -7.71 3.28
C TYR A 54 -14.79 -8.71 3.45
N GLN A 55 -15.86 -8.55 2.65
CA GLN A 55 -17.00 -9.48 2.68
C GLN A 55 -16.59 -10.91 2.29
N GLY A 56 -15.69 -11.07 1.33
CA GLY A 56 -15.15 -12.38 0.96
C GLY A 56 -14.06 -12.85 1.94
N ASN A 57 -13.02 -12.03 2.10
CA ASN A 57 -11.79 -12.38 2.80
C ASN A 57 -11.95 -12.47 4.33
N ALA A 58 -12.93 -11.78 4.91
CA ALA A 58 -13.18 -11.79 6.35
C ALA A 58 -14.53 -12.43 6.71
N MET A 59 -15.59 -12.12 5.96
CA MET A 59 -16.95 -12.58 6.28
C MET A 59 -17.31 -13.92 5.62
N GLY A 60 -16.51 -14.38 4.63
CA GLY A 60 -16.70 -15.67 3.98
C GLY A 60 -17.81 -15.70 2.93
N LYS A 61 -18.28 -14.54 2.48
CA LYS A 61 -19.22 -14.41 1.37
C LYS A 61 -18.55 -14.89 0.08
N GLU A 62 -19.23 -15.75 -0.66
CA GLU A 62 -18.77 -16.12 -2.00
C GLU A 62 -18.92 -14.93 -2.95
N ILE A 63 -17.82 -14.54 -3.59
CA ILE A 63 -17.76 -13.40 -4.52
C ILE A 63 -16.94 -13.83 -5.73
N GLU A 64 -17.61 -14.04 -6.85
CA GLU A 64 -17.00 -14.55 -8.10
C GLU A 64 -15.86 -13.67 -8.63
N LEU A 65 -15.90 -12.37 -8.32
CA LEU A 65 -14.90 -11.40 -8.75
C LEU A 65 -13.59 -11.45 -7.94
N ILE A 66 -13.51 -12.29 -6.90
CA ILE A 66 -12.33 -12.38 -6.04
C ILE A 66 -11.57 -13.68 -6.33
N THR A 67 -10.36 -13.54 -6.86
CA THR A 67 -9.38 -14.63 -6.92
C THR A 67 -8.43 -14.50 -5.71
N PRO A 68 -8.35 -15.51 -4.82
CA PRO A 68 -7.44 -15.47 -3.68
C PRO A 68 -5.98 -15.39 -4.12
N HIS A 69 -5.22 -14.46 -3.53
CA HIS A 69 -3.77 -14.39 -3.71
C HIS A 69 -3.04 -15.34 -2.75
N ASP A 70 -1.85 -15.82 -3.11
CA ASP A 70 -1.07 -16.76 -2.29
C ASP A 70 -0.80 -16.27 -0.86
N ALA A 71 -0.46 -14.99 -0.68
CA ALA A 71 -0.35 -14.40 0.66
C ALA A 71 -1.64 -14.51 1.50
N TYR A 72 -2.83 -14.47 0.89
CA TYR A 72 -4.09 -14.73 1.60
C TYR A 72 -4.29 -16.23 1.85
N THR A 73 -3.98 -17.10 0.89
CA THR A 73 -4.11 -18.55 1.08
C THR A 73 -3.14 -19.05 2.16
N ALA A 74 -1.97 -18.45 2.28
CA ALA A 74 -0.97 -18.72 3.32
C ALA A 74 -1.44 -18.35 4.74
N LEU A 75 -2.53 -17.58 4.91
CA LEU A 75 -3.09 -17.27 6.22
C LEU A 75 -3.66 -18.49 6.93
N GLY A 76 -3.93 -19.60 6.24
CA GLY A 76 -4.51 -20.79 6.86
C GLY A 76 -4.77 -21.92 5.87
N LYS A 77 -4.71 -23.15 6.37
CA LYS A 77 -4.94 -24.34 5.54
C LYS A 77 -6.42 -24.46 5.18
N THR A 78 -7.30 -24.15 6.13
CA THR A 78 -8.76 -24.17 5.92
C THR A 78 -9.33 -22.79 5.61
N LYS A 79 -10.55 -22.75 5.05
CA LYS A 79 -11.26 -21.50 4.81
C LYS A 79 -11.48 -20.75 6.13
N GLU A 80 -11.87 -21.46 7.17
CA GLU A 80 -12.18 -20.92 8.50
C GLU A 80 -10.94 -20.30 9.15
N GLU A 81 -9.78 -20.96 9.02
CA GLU A 81 -8.50 -20.42 9.49
C GLU A 81 -8.14 -19.13 8.77
N ARG A 82 -8.28 -19.10 7.43
CA ARG A 82 -8.00 -17.90 6.63
C ARG A 82 -8.90 -16.74 7.04
N LEU A 83 -10.21 -16.96 7.14
CA LEU A 83 -11.16 -15.93 7.58
C LEU A 83 -10.81 -15.39 8.96
N LYS A 84 -10.51 -16.29 9.91
CA LYS A 84 -10.13 -15.93 11.29
C LYS A 84 -8.84 -15.11 11.30
N ASN A 85 -7.79 -15.58 10.65
CA ASN A 85 -6.49 -14.93 10.63
C ASN A 85 -6.51 -13.62 9.83
N TYR A 86 -7.34 -13.53 8.78
CA TYR A 86 -7.55 -12.28 8.07
C TYR A 86 -8.20 -11.21 8.97
N ARG A 87 -9.23 -11.58 9.76
CA ARG A 87 -9.85 -10.66 10.73
C ARG A 87 -8.85 -10.16 11.79
N THR A 88 -7.86 -10.95 12.18
CA THR A 88 -6.88 -10.51 13.18
C THR A 88 -6.02 -9.35 12.68
N LEU A 89 -5.81 -9.24 11.36
CA LEU A 89 -5.10 -8.12 10.74
C LEU A 89 -5.77 -6.78 11.05
N PHE A 90 -7.08 -6.75 11.28
CA PHE A 90 -7.86 -5.54 11.54
C PHE A 90 -7.90 -5.14 13.01
N ARG A 91 -7.26 -5.91 13.90
CA ARG A 91 -7.17 -5.56 15.32
C ARG A 91 -6.30 -4.31 15.50
N GLY A 92 -6.82 -3.37 16.30
CA GLY A 92 -6.13 -2.12 16.61
C GLY A 92 -6.01 -1.17 15.41
N ARG A 93 -5.27 -0.08 15.62
CA ARG A 93 -5.01 0.92 14.58
C ARG A 93 -3.82 0.50 13.72
N MET A 94 -3.84 0.89 12.45
CA MET A 94 -2.64 0.84 11.61
C MET A 94 -1.67 1.93 12.09
N ALA A 95 -0.37 1.64 12.10
CA ALA A 95 0.63 2.63 12.46
C ALA A 95 0.61 3.80 11.45
N GLU A 96 0.68 5.04 11.94
CA GLU A 96 0.70 6.24 11.10
C GLU A 96 1.84 6.24 10.08
N LYS A 97 2.99 5.68 10.47
CA LYS A 97 4.14 5.49 9.57
C LYS A 97 3.76 4.64 8.36
N THR A 98 3.11 3.50 8.57
CA THR A 98 2.66 2.60 7.49
C THR A 98 1.62 3.27 6.59
N LEU A 99 0.65 3.99 7.17
CA LEU A 99 -0.33 4.76 6.40
C LEU A 99 0.36 5.80 5.50
N LYS A 100 1.36 6.50 6.05
CA LYS A 100 2.14 7.48 5.33
C LYS A 100 2.95 6.84 4.20
N GLU A 101 3.59 5.70 4.44
CA GLU A 101 4.35 4.96 3.42
C GLU A 101 3.47 4.57 2.23
N ILE A 102 2.29 3.98 2.47
CA ILE A 102 1.35 3.59 1.41
C ILE A 102 0.90 4.82 0.60
N ARG A 103 0.54 5.92 1.29
CA ARG A 103 0.08 7.16 0.64
C ARG A 103 1.20 7.82 -0.17
N ASP A 104 2.40 7.90 0.39
CA ASP A 104 3.56 8.48 -0.28
C ASP A 104 3.93 7.67 -1.53
N ALA A 105 3.97 6.35 -1.42
CA ALA A 105 4.24 5.46 -2.54
C ALA A 105 3.20 5.66 -3.65
N THR A 106 1.91 5.63 -3.30
CA THR A 106 0.80 5.80 -4.24
C THR A 106 0.81 7.16 -4.95
N HIS A 107 0.98 8.26 -4.20
CA HIS A 107 0.92 9.61 -4.79
C HIS A 107 2.10 9.92 -5.71
N LYS A 108 3.27 9.38 -5.37
CA LYS A 108 4.53 9.66 -6.06
C LYS A 108 4.93 8.57 -7.07
N GLY A 109 4.21 7.45 -7.10
CA GLY A 109 4.53 6.32 -7.98
C GLY A 109 5.79 5.55 -7.55
N TRP A 110 6.13 5.57 -6.25
CA TRP A 110 7.24 4.77 -5.72
C TRP A 110 6.81 3.35 -5.44
N VAL A 111 7.79 2.45 -5.37
CA VAL A 111 7.59 1.06 -4.96
C VAL A 111 7.31 1.02 -3.46
N LEU A 112 6.30 0.24 -3.07
CA LEU A 112 5.99 -0.08 -1.68
C LEU A 112 6.49 -1.49 -1.39
N GLY A 113 7.60 -1.61 -0.67
CA GLY A 113 8.21 -2.92 -0.42
C GLY A 113 9.40 -2.88 0.51
N SER A 114 9.96 -4.07 0.77
CA SER A 114 11.22 -4.21 1.48
C SER A 114 12.36 -3.54 0.70
N GLU A 115 13.46 -3.18 1.40
CA GLU A 115 14.64 -2.62 0.73
C GLU A 115 15.23 -3.57 -0.31
N ARG A 116 15.16 -4.89 -0.04
CA ARG A 116 15.53 -5.93 -1.00
C ARG A 116 14.68 -5.85 -2.27
N PHE A 117 13.35 -5.79 -2.13
CA PHE A 117 12.44 -5.71 -3.26
C PHE A 117 12.62 -4.42 -4.05
N ILE A 118 12.78 -3.29 -3.37
CA ILE A 118 13.06 -2.01 -4.03
C ILE A 118 14.34 -2.11 -4.87
N GLN A 119 15.44 -2.61 -4.31
CA GLN A 119 16.70 -2.79 -5.04
C GLN A 119 16.54 -3.71 -6.26
N GLN A 120 15.80 -4.82 -6.11
CA GLN A 120 15.50 -5.73 -7.21
C GLN A 120 14.75 -5.03 -8.35
N ILE A 121 13.74 -4.21 -8.02
CA ILE A 121 12.99 -3.44 -9.02
C ILE A 121 13.89 -2.40 -9.71
N GLU A 122 14.76 -1.71 -8.96
CA GLU A 122 15.71 -0.76 -9.56
C GLU A 122 16.67 -1.43 -10.53
N GLN A 123 17.21 -2.60 -10.16
CA GLN A 123 18.10 -3.40 -11.01
C GLN A 123 17.38 -3.89 -12.28
N THR A 124 16.13 -4.36 -12.13
CA THR A 124 15.37 -4.93 -13.26
C THR A 124 14.87 -3.86 -14.23
N THR A 125 14.47 -2.70 -13.72
CA THR A 125 13.85 -1.63 -14.53
C THR A 125 14.82 -0.55 -14.99
N GLY A 126 16.01 -0.46 -14.39
CA GLY A 126 16.96 0.63 -14.58
C GLY A 126 16.45 1.99 -14.09
N ARG A 127 15.35 2.02 -13.33
CA ARG A 127 14.72 3.24 -12.82
C ARG A 127 14.81 3.30 -11.32
N THR A 128 14.90 4.51 -10.77
CA THR A 128 14.84 4.71 -9.32
C THR A 128 13.43 4.42 -8.81
N ALA A 129 13.32 3.57 -7.80
CA ALA A 129 12.08 3.03 -7.26
C ALA A 129 11.66 3.69 -5.93
N LYS A 130 12.55 4.48 -5.32
CA LYS A 130 12.31 5.24 -4.09
C LYS A 130 12.85 6.67 -4.18
N PRO A 131 12.35 7.63 -3.38
CA PRO A 131 12.88 8.98 -3.43
C PRO A 131 14.36 8.99 -3.03
N ARG A 132 15.21 9.61 -3.86
CA ARG A 132 16.59 9.91 -3.48
C ARG A 132 16.59 10.93 -2.34
N PRO A 133 17.56 10.88 -1.41
CA PRO A 133 17.78 11.96 -0.47
C PRO A 133 17.87 13.29 -1.24
N ARG A 134 16.98 14.23 -0.93
CA ARG A 134 17.00 15.56 -1.56
C ARG A 134 18.19 16.31 -0.99
N GLY A 135 19.17 16.64 -1.84
CA GLY A 135 20.28 17.56 -1.56
C GLY A 135 21.09 17.21 -0.31
N GLY A 136 22.31 16.69 -0.48
CA GLY A 136 23.26 16.62 0.62
C GLY A 136 23.44 18.00 1.25
N ASP A 137 23.62 18.05 2.57
CA ASP A 137 24.01 19.27 3.25
C ASP A 137 25.42 19.66 2.77
N ARG A 138 25.47 20.35 1.64
CA ARG A 138 26.68 20.90 1.03
C ARG A 138 27.36 21.95 1.92
N LYS A 139 26.77 22.28 3.07
CA LYS A 139 27.33 23.13 4.12
C LYS A 139 27.66 22.38 5.42
N SER A 140 27.34 21.09 5.55
CA SER A 140 27.69 20.29 6.74
C SER A 140 29.19 20.05 6.82
N GLU A 141 29.73 20.02 8.03
CA GLU A 141 31.11 19.57 8.28
C GLU A 141 31.36 18.15 7.73
N GLN A 142 30.35 17.28 7.79
CA GLN A 142 30.45 15.90 7.29
C GLN A 142 30.63 15.85 5.76
N TYR A 143 29.98 16.75 5.02
CA TYR A 143 30.16 16.87 3.57
C TYR A 143 31.57 17.32 3.21
N TRP A 144 32.09 18.34 3.90
CA TRP A 144 33.45 18.83 3.66
C TRP A 144 34.52 17.81 4.03
N LYS A 145 34.38 17.09 5.16
CA LYS A 145 35.28 15.98 5.52
C LYS A 145 35.35 14.91 4.42
N ARG A 146 34.20 14.43 3.93
CA ARG A 146 34.16 13.41 2.85
C ARG A 146 34.79 13.89 1.54
N GLN A 147 34.73 15.19 1.24
CA GLN A 147 35.34 15.76 0.03
C GLN A 147 36.86 15.90 0.14
N TYR A 148 37.39 16.18 1.33
CA TYR A 148 38.84 16.25 1.57
C TYR A 148 39.47 14.86 1.60
N ASP A 149 38.82 13.88 2.22
CA ASP A 149 39.34 12.51 2.33
C ASP A 149 39.37 11.75 0.99
N GLN A 150 38.60 12.18 -0.02
CA GLN A 150 38.61 11.60 -1.38
C GLN A 150 39.68 12.19 -2.31
N LYS A 151 40.44 13.20 -1.86
CA LYS A 151 41.50 13.85 -2.64
C LYS A 151 42.93 13.46 -2.21
N LEU A 152 43.06 12.54 -1.26
CA LEU A 152 44.29 11.87 -0.84
C LEU A 152 44.32 10.45 -1.41
#